data_AF-S9Q509-F1
#
_entry.id   AF-S9Q509-F1
#
_cell.length_a   1.000
_cell.length_b   1.000
_cell.length_c   1.000
_cell.angle_alpha   90.00
_cell.angle_beta   90.00
_cell.angle_gamma   90.00
#
_symmetry.space_group_name_H-M   'P 1'
#
loop_
_entity.id
_entity.type
_entity.pdbx_description
1 polymer ?
#
loop_
_entity_poly.entity_id
_entity_poly.type
_entity_poly.pdbx_seq_one_letter_code
_entity_poly.pdbx_strand_id
1 'polypeptide(L)'
;MFRVINPRSWQVAAHQAKHHAVRRLTTEVPASGNRIADVAFAFDIDGVLIRGGKGLTEGTKTLRFLQEHKIPFILLTNGGGMHETTRAERLSKLLQISLKEIDFCQSHTPFKNLKDKYKHILVLGGSDDSVRKTAEMYGFPSVINELDVIAKRGAPFWPFTSFTESDLKKARDFDLNQPIEAVFTYVDPVRFGLDLQLVMEMAQSKNGILGTVSETNEEGPDIYFSNADLVWPNEYPLPRLGQGAFASCCEKIYHELTGKQMKFTKYGKPHKITYDYATNILEAKRKALNIPNFPKEIFMVGDNPESDIRGANDYGWTSILVRTGIFQGADNSPKYPAKHVAKNVWEGMRWALSRHVPGSKLDKTMNGIRGFHNSSKPPTVTEKRNEKKGFQLPIRENVFTLPNMLTLSRLFSSPLIAFLYVNDYAKAAACLFMYAGFTDLVDGYLARKFHMRSVAGTVLDPLADKTLMTCLTLCLAYQNSMPALLAGLIIGRDVLLVSMVCFLRYLTLPSPKTLRKYFDFSLPTAELRPTRISKWNTAFQLMLLGLLITEPILPIDIEIAKTPLFFLVGCTTIASGASYILSRNTFRILTSVKK
;
A
#
# COMPACT_ATOMS: atom_id res chain seq x y z
N MET A 1 14.92 -31.24 -44.48
CA MET A 1 13.74 -31.95 -45.02
C MET A 1 12.51 -31.48 -44.24
N PHE A 2 11.83 -30.45 -44.74
CA PHE A 2 10.69 -29.82 -44.08
C PHE A 2 9.47 -30.75 -44.11
N ARG A 3 8.84 -31.02 -42.96
CA ARG A 3 7.49 -31.59 -42.88
C ARG A 3 6.55 -30.51 -42.35
N VAL A 4 5.82 -29.92 -43.28
CA VAL A 4 4.74 -28.95 -43.04
C VAL A 4 3.58 -29.67 -42.36
N ILE A 5 3.24 -29.26 -41.14
CA ILE A 5 2.02 -29.72 -40.46
C ILE A 5 0.90 -28.75 -40.81
N ASN A 6 -0.15 -29.29 -41.44
CA ASN A 6 -1.28 -28.58 -42.04
C ASN A 6 -2.25 -28.01 -40.97
N PRO A 7 -2.65 -26.72 -41.01
CA PRO A 7 -3.54 -26.10 -40.02
C PRO A 7 -5.02 -26.54 -40.06
N ARG A 8 -5.42 -27.42 -40.99
CA ARG A 8 -6.84 -27.77 -41.21
C ARG A 8 -7.42 -28.84 -40.27
N SER A 9 -6.63 -29.52 -39.45
CA SER A 9 -7.12 -30.59 -38.57
C SER A 9 -7.93 -30.11 -37.36
N TRP A 10 -7.75 -28.86 -36.92
CA TRP A 10 -8.48 -28.28 -35.79
C TRP A 10 -9.85 -27.71 -36.17
N GLN A 11 -10.04 -27.29 -37.43
CA GLN A 11 -11.32 -26.74 -37.89
C GLN A 11 -12.38 -27.84 -38.10
N VAL A 12 -11.98 -29.08 -38.42
CA VAL A 12 -12.92 -30.19 -38.64
C VAL A 12 -13.50 -30.71 -37.32
N ALA A 13 -12.68 -30.79 -36.25
CA ALA A 13 -13.15 -31.20 -34.92
C ALA A 13 -14.10 -30.15 -34.29
N ALA A 14 -13.86 -28.86 -34.51
CA ALA A 14 -14.73 -27.78 -34.02
C ALA A 14 -16.04 -27.64 -34.83
N HIS A 15 -16.06 -28.06 -36.10
CA HIS A 15 -17.26 -28.02 -36.93
C HIS A 15 -18.20 -29.22 -36.66
N GLN A 16 -17.65 -30.41 -36.36
CA GLN A 16 -18.45 -31.58 -35.96
C GLN A 16 -19.15 -31.41 -34.59
N ALA A 17 -18.53 -30.70 -33.65
CA ALA A 17 -19.18 -30.36 -32.37
C ALA A 17 -20.36 -29.39 -32.52
N LYS A 18 -20.34 -28.50 -33.53
CA LYS A 18 -21.45 -27.56 -33.81
C LYS A 18 -22.67 -28.23 -34.46
N HIS A 19 -22.48 -29.26 -35.27
CA HIS A 19 -23.60 -29.92 -35.97
C HIS A 19 -24.37 -30.95 -35.12
N HIS A 20 -23.75 -31.56 -34.11
CA HIS A 20 -24.47 -32.46 -33.20
C HIS A 20 -25.36 -31.72 -32.18
N ALA A 21 -25.17 -30.43 -31.96
CA ALA A 21 -25.93 -29.63 -31.00
C ALA A 21 -27.26 -29.06 -31.52
N VAL A 22 -27.54 -29.12 -32.84
CA VAL A 22 -28.67 -28.39 -33.46
C VAL A 22 -29.82 -29.31 -33.92
N ARG A 23 -29.75 -30.63 -33.72
CA ARG A 23 -30.81 -31.55 -34.17
C ARG A 23 -31.24 -32.55 -33.11
N ARG A 24 -31.89 -32.06 -32.05
CA ARG A 24 -32.85 -32.78 -31.19
C ARG A 24 -33.58 -31.77 -30.31
N LEU A 25 -34.50 -31.02 -30.90
CA LEU A 25 -35.56 -30.29 -30.19
C LEU A 25 -36.89 -30.82 -30.72
N THR A 26 -37.39 -31.86 -30.06
CA THR A 26 -38.81 -32.17 -29.87
C THR A 26 -38.84 -33.47 -29.07
N THR A 27 -38.97 -33.36 -27.75
CA THR A 27 -39.87 -34.14 -26.88
C THR A 27 -39.43 -34.01 -25.42
N GLU A 28 -40.41 -33.62 -24.60
CA GLU A 28 -40.52 -33.79 -23.15
C GLU A 28 -39.66 -32.91 -22.23
N VAL A 29 -40.38 -32.03 -21.52
CA VAL A 29 -39.96 -31.26 -20.36
C VAL A 29 -39.98 -32.16 -19.13
N PRO A 30 -38.86 -32.36 -18.41
CA PRO A 30 -38.93 -32.77 -17.02
C PRO A 30 -39.01 -31.52 -16.13
N ALA A 31 -40.14 -31.38 -15.45
CA ALA A 31 -40.27 -30.46 -14.32
C ALA A 31 -39.40 -30.91 -13.14
N SER A 32 -38.98 -29.95 -12.30
CA SER A 32 -38.46 -30.11 -10.92
C SER A 32 -36.94 -30.16 -10.61
N GLY A 33 -36.07 -29.63 -11.48
CA GLY A 33 -34.66 -29.35 -11.13
C GLY A 33 -34.43 -27.93 -10.58
N ASN A 34 -33.63 -27.76 -9.53
CA ASN A 34 -33.30 -26.43 -8.97
C ASN A 34 -32.46 -25.60 -9.96
N ARG A 35 -33.10 -24.72 -10.75
CA ARG A 35 -32.52 -23.90 -11.86
C ARG A 35 -31.35 -22.98 -11.47
N ILE A 36 -31.01 -22.92 -10.19
CA ILE A 36 -29.86 -22.19 -9.65
C ILE A 36 -28.52 -22.83 -10.07
N ALA A 37 -28.50 -24.14 -10.40
CA ALA A 37 -27.29 -24.83 -10.84
C ALA A 37 -26.86 -24.50 -12.28
N ASP A 38 -27.70 -23.80 -13.06
CA ASP A 38 -27.44 -23.44 -14.45
C ASP A 38 -26.67 -22.11 -14.61
N VAL A 39 -26.33 -21.42 -13.51
CA VAL A 39 -25.70 -20.11 -13.56
C VAL A 39 -24.37 -20.07 -12.82
N ALA A 40 -23.48 -19.20 -13.29
CA ALA A 40 -22.24 -18.86 -12.62
C ALA A 40 -21.98 -17.36 -12.63
N PHE A 41 -21.08 -16.92 -11.76
CA PHE A 41 -20.69 -15.53 -11.65
C PHE A 41 -19.18 -15.35 -11.78
N ALA A 42 -18.77 -14.29 -12.45
CA ALA A 42 -17.43 -13.74 -12.34
C ALA A 42 -17.55 -12.32 -11.78
N PHE A 43 -16.78 -12.01 -10.75
CA PHE A 43 -16.80 -10.69 -10.11
C PHE A 43 -15.47 -10.00 -10.31
N ASP A 44 -15.49 -8.75 -10.78
CA ASP A 44 -14.38 -7.88 -10.45
C ASP A 44 -14.32 -7.65 -8.92
N ILE A 45 -13.16 -7.21 -8.44
CA ILE A 45 -12.90 -7.03 -7.02
C ILE A 45 -13.03 -5.54 -6.65
N ASP A 46 -12.29 -4.67 -7.31
CA ASP A 46 -12.14 -3.27 -6.94
C ASP A 46 -13.34 -2.46 -7.47
N GLY A 47 -14.03 -1.73 -6.62
CA GLY A 47 -15.28 -1.06 -6.98
C GLY A 47 -16.51 -1.97 -7.00
N VAL A 48 -16.37 -3.29 -6.92
CA VAL A 48 -17.50 -4.26 -6.87
C VAL A 48 -17.64 -4.94 -5.52
N LEU A 49 -16.55 -5.48 -4.97
CA LEU A 49 -16.51 -6.19 -3.68
C LEU A 49 -15.80 -5.38 -2.61
N ILE A 50 -14.81 -4.57 -3.00
CA ILE A 50 -14.03 -3.72 -2.10
C ILE A 50 -13.95 -2.29 -2.66
N ARG A 51 -13.77 -1.30 -1.78
CA ARG A 51 -13.49 0.09 -2.16
C ARG A 51 -12.59 0.74 -1.11
N GLY A 52 -11.48 1.34 -1.55
CA GLY A 52 -10.52 2.00 -0.65
C GLY A 52 -10.03 1.10 0.49
N GLY A 53 -9.67 -0.14 0.16
CA GLY A 53 -9.21 -1.14 1.13
C GLY A 53 -10.27 -1.70 2.10
N LYS A 54 -11.54 -1.30 1.96
CA LYS A 54 -12.65 -1.77 2.79
C LYS A 54 -13.59 -2.68 2.00
N GLY A 55 -14.06 -3.76 2.63
CA GLY A 55 -15.10 -4.61 2.06
C GLY A 55 -16.45 -3.91 1.98
N LEU A 56 -17.16 -4.09 0.86
CA LEU A 56 -18.53 -3.65 0.71
C LEU A 56 -19.47 -4.69 1.34
N THR A 57 -20.41 -4.24 2.17
CA THR A 57 -21.37 -5.11 2.88
C THR A 57 -22.14 -5.99 1.90
N GLU A 58 -22.55 -5.42 0.78
CA GLU A 58 -23.25 -6.08 -0.31
C GLU A 58 -22.39 -7.15 -0.99
N GLY A 59 -21.07 -6.92 -1.10
CA GLY A 59 -20.12 -7.91 -1.62
C GLY A 59 -20.02 -9.14 -0.73
N THR A 60 -19.82 -8.94 0.58
CA THR A 60 -19.83 -10.04 1.56
C THR A 60 -21.14 -10.82 1.52
N LYS A 61 -22.28 -10.12 1.49
CA LYS A 61 -23.61 -10.73 1.45
C LYS A 61 -23.80 -11.58 0.19
N THR A 62 -23.36 -11.06 -0.96
CA THR A 62 -23.41 -11.74 -2.26
C THR A 62 -22.60 -13.03 -2.23
N LEU A 63 -21.31 -12.96 -1.90
CA LEU A 63 -20.43 -14.13 -1.96
C LEU A 63 -20.85 -15.22 -0.95
N ARG A 64 -21.30 -14.84 0.24
CA ARG A 64 -21.84 -15.78 1.23
C ARG A 64 -23.06 -16.52 0.70
N PHE A 65 -24.01 -15.80 0.10
CA PHE A 65 -25.19 -16.40 -0.52
C PHE A 65 -24.81 -17.42 -1.61
N LEU A 66 -23.86 -17.07 -2.49
CA LEU A 66 -23.40 -17.99 -3.54
C LEU A 66 -22.76 -19.26 -2.95
N GLN A 67 -21.97 -19.13 -1.87
CA GLN A 67 -21.37 -20.28 -1.19
C GLN A 67 -22.42 -21.18 -0.53
N GLU A 68 -23.36 -20.61 0.22
CA GLU A 68 -24.45 -21.35 0.90
C GLU A 68 -25.31 -22.12 -0.09
N HIS A 69 -25.55 -21.55 -1.28
CA HIS A 69 -26.33 -22.18 -2.34
C HIS A 69 -25.52 -22.97 -3.36
N LYS A 70 -24.21 -23.16 -3.14
CA LYS A 70 -23.28 -23.87 -4.04
C LYS A 70 -23.33 -23.36 -5.49
N ILE A 71 -23.51 -22.04 -5.67
CA ILE A 71 -23.46 -21.40 -6.98
C ILE A 71 -21.98 -21.14 -7.33
N PRO A 72 -21.47 -21.65 -8.46
CA PRO A 72 -20.08 -21.46 -8.84
C PRO A 72 -19.80 -19.99 -9.16
N PHE A 73 -18.72 -19.46 -8.60
CA PHE A 73 -18.27 -18.10 -8.89
C PHE A 73 -16.76 -18.00 -8.95
N ILE A 74 -16.21 -17.01 -9.63
CA ILE A 74 -14.79 -16.67 -9.61
C ILE A 74 -14.61 -15.17 -9.39
N LEU A 75 -13.44 -14.77 -8.93
CA LEU A 75 -13.00 -13.40 -8.77
C LEU A 75 -12.02 -13.10 -9.90
N LEU A 76 -12.45 -12.32 -10.88
CA LEU A 76 -11.72 -11.99 -12.09
C LEU A 76 -11.28 -10.53 -12.05
N THR A 77 -10.01 -10.29 -11.74
CA THR A 77 -9.47 -8.94 -11.53
C THR A 77 -8.25 -8.68 -12.40
N ASN A 78 -8.09 -7.43 -12.82
CA ASN A 78 -6.86 -6.95 -13.46
C ASN A 78 -5.79 -6.53 -12.43
N GLY A 79 -6.15 -6.43 -11.15
CA GLY A 79 -5.20 -6.22 -10.06
C GLY A 79 -4.33 -7.46 -9.81
N GLY A 80 -3.17 -7.25 -9.17
CA GLY A 80 -2.22 -8.34 -8.93
C GLY A 80 -1.06 -7.98 -8.01
N GLY A 81 0.08 -8.62 -8.25
CA GLY A 81 1.34 -8.38 -7.52
C GLY A 81 1.62 -9.38 -6.39
N MET A 82 0.78 -10.40 -6.25
CA MET A 82 1.02 -11.51 -5.32
C MET A 82 0.27 -12.77 -5.73
N HIS A 83 0.75 -13.91 -5.24
CA HIS A 83 0.13 -15.21 -5.47
C HIS A 83 -1.31 -15.28 -4.95
N GLU A 84 -2.16 -16.03 -5.65
CA GLU A 84 -3.60 -16.14 -5.39
C GLU A 84 -3.90 -16.66 -3.99
N THR A 85 -3.08 -17.56 -3.43
CA THR A 85 -3.22 -18.02 -2.03
C THR A 85 -3.13 -16.87 -1.03
N THR A 86 -2.15 -15.98 -1.20
CA THR A 86 -1.96 -14.83 -0.33
C THR A 86 -3.08 -13.81 -0.52
N ARG A 87 -3.53 -13.62 -1.76
CA ARG A 87 -4.68 -12.75 -2.08
C ARG A 87 -5.97 -13.29 -1.45
N ALA A 88 -6.22 -14.60 -1.56
CA ALA A 88 -7.35 -15.29 -0.97
C ALA A 88 -7.41 -15.10 0.54
N GLU A 89 -6.32 -15.35 1.26
CA GLU A 89 -6.25 -15.15 2.71
C GLU A 89 -6.56 -13.71 3.14
N ARG A 90 -6.03 -12.73 2.40
CA ARG A 90 -6.25 -11.30 2.70
C ARG A 90 -7.71 -10.92 2.47
N LEU A 91 -8.27 -11.29 1.33
CA LEU A 91 -9.64 -10.94 0.98
C LEU A 91 -10.66 -11.69 1.86
N SER A 92 -10.37 -12.93 2.24
CA SER A 92 -11.16 -13.70 3.20
C SER A 92 -11.32 -13.00 4.54
N LYS A 93 -10.23 -12.45 5.09
CA LYS A 93 -10.26 -11.70 6.34
C LYS A 93 -11.07 -10.42 6.21
N LEU A 94 -10.91 -9.71 5.08
CA LEU A 94 -11.59 -8.44 4.83
C LEU A 94 -13.11 -8.63 4.67
N LEU A 95 -13.52 -9.63 3.90
CA LEU A 95 -14.92 -9.89 3.58
C LEU A 95 -15.61 -10.85 4.57
N GLN A 96 -14.87 -11.46 5.50
CA GLN A 96 -15.37 -12.46 6.45
C GLN A 96 -16.06 -13.65 5.74
N ILE A 97 -15.38 -14.18 4.72
CA ILE A 97 -15.79 -15.34 3.92
C ILE A 97 -14.58 -16.24 3.64
N SER A 98 -14.79 -17.53 3.43
CA SER A 98 -13.70 -18.47 3.11
C SER A 98 -13.46 -18.51 1.61
N LEU A 99 -12.34 -17.97 1.14
CA LEU A 99 -11.92 -17.97 -0.26
C LEU A 99 -10.66 -18.81 -0.41
N LYS A 100 -10.50 -19.44 -1.57
CA LYS A 100 -9.41 -20.35 -1.91
C LYS A 100 -8.69 -19.86 -3.16
N GLU A 101 -7.50 -20.39 -3.42
CA GLU A 101 -6.73 -20.10 -4.63
C GLU A 101 -7.56 -20.26 -5.92
N ILE A 102 -8.33 -21.35 -6.01
CA ILE A 102 -9.20 -21.68 -7.15
C ILE A 102 -10.33 -20.67 -7.38
N ASP A 103 -10.54 -19.73 -6.45
CA ASP A 103 -11.55 -18.70 -6.61
C ASP A 103 -11.02 -17.49 -7.41
N PHE A 104 -9.71 -17.41 -7.67
CA PHE A 104 -9.08 -16.22 -8.23
C PHE A 104 -8.55 -16.42 -9.65
N CYS A 105 -8.81 -15.41 -10.48
CA CYS A 105 -8.13 -15.13 -11.73
C CYS A 105 -7.63 -13.68 -11.68
N GLN A 106 -6.39 -13.49 -11.24
CA GLN A 106 -5.68 -12.21 -11.30
C GLN A 106 -5.11 -12.00 -12.70
N SER A 107 -4.66 -10.77 -12.99
CA SER A 107 -4.06 -10.38 -14.29
C SER A 107 -2.93 -11.32 -14.73
N HIS A 108 -2.05 -11.70 -13.80
CA HIS A 108 -0.90 -12.55 -14.06
C HIS A 108 -1.16 -14.06 -13.89
N THR A 109 -2.33 -14.48 -13.39
CA THR A 109 -2.64 -15.92 -13.20
C THR A 109 -2.48 -16.75 -14.49
N PRO A 110 -2.87 -16.26 -15.69
CA PRO A 110 -2.66 -16.99 -16.93
C PRO A 110 -1.20 -17.32 -17.26
N PHE A 111 -0.22 -16.62 -16.67
CA PHE A 111 1.20 -16.92 -16.87
C PHE A 111 1.58 -18.31 -16.32
N LYS A 112 0.77 -18.93 -15.43
CA LYS A 112 0.94 -20.33 -15.01
C LYS A 112 1.07 -21.30 -16.20
N ASN A 113 0.39 -21.02 -17.31
CA ASN A 113 0.43 -21.86 -18.51
C ASN A 113 1.72 -21.70 -19.35
N LEU A 114 2.57 -20.73 -19.02
CA LEU A 114 3.80 -20.42 -19.76
C LEU A 114 5.06 -20.94 -19.07
N LYS A 115 4.94 -21.53 -17.87
CA LYS A 115 6.08 -22.03 -17.08
C LYS A 115 6.91 -23.09 -17.81
N ASP A 116 6.25 -23.92 -18.63
CA ASP A 116 6.92 -25.01 -19.37
C ASP A 116 7.47 -24.51 -20.72
N LYS A 117 7.10 -23.29 -21.14
CA LYS A 117 7.60 -22.66 -22.36
C LYS A 117 8.95 -21.98 -22.15
N TYR A 118 9.21 -21.47 -20.93
CA TYR A 118 10.39 -20.63 -20.66
C TYR A 118 11.18 -21.11 -19.45
N LYS A 119 12.50 -21.12 -19.57
CA LYS A 119 13.42 -21.45 -18.47
C LYS A 119 13.85 -20.22 -17.70
N HIS A 120 14.35 -19.21 -18.41
CA HIS A 120 14.92 -17.99 -17.86
C HIS A 120 14.03 -16.81 -18.19
N ILE A 121 13.42 -16.22 -17.17
CA ILE A 121 12.46 -15.13 -17.35
C ILE A 121 12.87 -13.89 -16.56
N LEU A 122 12.56 -12.72 -17.12
CA LEU A 122 12.63 -11.44 -16.43
C LEU A 122 11.22 -11.05 -15.98
N VAL A 123 11.05 -10.80 -14.69
CA VAL A 123 9.78 -10.33 -14.14
C VAL A 123 9.88 -8.88 -13.68
N LEU A 124 8.85 -8.11 -13.99
CA LEU A 124 8.78 -6.68 -13.73
C LEU A 124 7.48 -6.32 -12.99
N GLY A 125 7.51 -5.15 -12.35
CA GLY A 125 6.37 -4.58 -11.65
C GLY A 125 6.28 -4.95 -10.17
N GLY A 126 5.47 -4.17 -9.44
CA GLY A 126 5.22 -4.36 -8.02
C GLY A 126 6.35 -3.83 -7.13
N SER A 127 6.14 -3.91 -5.83
CA SER A 127 7.16 -3.57 -4.84
C SER A 127 7.82 -4.83 -4.30
N ASP A 128 9.11 -4.73 -4.00
CA ASP A 128 9.92 -5.80 -3.41
C ASP A 128 10.03 -7.07 -4.28
N ASP A 129 10.44 -8.18 -3.67
CA ASP A 129 10.62 -9.50 -4.31
C ASP A 129 9.31 -10.29 -4.48
N SER A 130 8.15 -9.60 -4.41
CA SER A 130 6.82 -10.23 -4.34
C SER A 130 6.40 -10.90 -5.64
N VAL A 131 6.66 -10.23 -6.76
CA VAL A 131 6.38 -10.74 -8.11
C VAL A 131 7.30 -11.91 -8.45
N ARG A 132 8.60 -11.83 -8.11
CA ARG A 132 9.53 -12.96 -8.29
C ARG A 132 9.02 -14.21 -7.57
N LYS A 133 8.70 -14.10 -6.29
CA LYS A 133 8.15 -15.22 -5.50
C LYS A 133 6.87 -15.78 -6.10
N THR A 134 6.04 -14.92 -6.71
CA THR A 134 4.82 -15.35 -7.40
C THR A 134 5.14 -16.19 -8.63
N ALA A 135 6.10 -15.77 -9.46
CA ALA A 135 6.56 -16.55 -10.60
C ALA A 135 7.21 -17.88 -10.17
N GLU A 136 8.03 -17.87 -9.12
CA GLU A 136 8.61 -19.10 -8.55
C GLU A 136 7.52 -20.07 -8.07
N MET A 137 6.50 -19.58 -7.37
CA MET A 137 5.35 -20.40 -6.95
C MET A 137 4.53 -20.95 -8.12
N TYR A 138 4.51 -20.26 -9.26
CA TYR A 138 3.91 -20.80 -10.49
C TYR A 138 4.73 -21.92 -11.12
N GLY A 139 6.00 -22.06 -10.70
CA GLY A 139 6.91 -23.10 -11.15
C GLY A 139 7.87 -22.66 -12.26
N PHE A 140 8.09 -21.36 -12.45
CA PHE A 140 9.13 -20.90 -13.36
C PHE A 140 10.53 -21.28 -12.83
N PRO A 141 11.41 -21.92 -13.64
CA PRO A 141 12.67 -22.48 -13.13
C PRO A 141 13.69 -21.43 -12.70
N SER A 142 13.80 -20.32 -13.45
CA SER A 142 14.77 -19.26 -13.22
C SER A 142 14.11 -17.90 -13.43
N VAL A 143 14.03 -17.13 -12.35
CA VAL A 143 13.31 -15.85 -12.30
C VAL A 143 14.26 -14.74 -11.89
N ILE A 144 14.52 -13.84 -12.84
CA ILE A 144 15.34 -12.63 -12.68
C ILE A 144 14.38 -11.44 -12.53
N ASN A 145 14.76 -10.42 -11.77
CA ASN A 145 13.99 -9.17 -11.70
C ASN A 145 14.87 -7.91 -11.86
N GLU A 146 14.25 -6.75 -11.79
CA GLU A 146 14.90 -5.45 -11.98
C GLU A 146 16.02 -5.15 -10.96
N LEU A 147 15.92 -5.70 -9.73
CA LEU A 147 16.94 -5.52 -8.69
C LEU A 147 18.22 -6.29 -9.01
N ASP A 148 18.11 -7.47 -9.60
CA ASP A 148 19.28 -8.27 -9.98
C ASP A 148 20.09 -7.55 -11.05
N VAL A 149 19.39 -7.04 -12.07
CA VAL A 149 20.03 -6.34 -13.19
C VAL A 149 20.74 -5.09 -12.68
N ILE A 150 20.09 -4.30 -11.83
CA ILE A 150 20.70 -3.06 -11.33
C ILE A 150 21.86 -3.31 -10.38
N ALA A 151 21.79 -4.37 -9.56
CA ALA A 151 22.89 -4.74 -8.67
C ALA A 151 24.14 -5.14 -9.46
N LYS A 152 23.97 -5.74 -10.65
CA LYS A 152 25.09 -6.11 -11.54
C LYS A 152 25.60 -4.97 -12.41
N ARG A 153 24.70 -4.23 -13.05
CA ARG A 153 25.06 -3.21 -14.05
C ARG A 153 25.38 -1.86 -13.43
N GLY A 154 24.91 -1.61 -12.20
CA GLY A 154 25.15 -0.38 -11.47
C GLY A 154 24.43 0.84 -12.08
N ALA A 155 24.78 2.01 -11.57
CA ALA A 155 24.17 3.28 -11.94
C ALA A 155 24.19 3.62 -13.45
N PRO A 156 25.20 3.26 -14.26
CA PRO A 156 25.21 3.58 -15.69
C PRO A 156 24.05 2.98 -16.47
N PHE A 157 23.45 1.87 -16.01
CA PHE A 157 22.28 1.27 -16.65
C PHE A 157 21.05 2.16 -16.55
N TRP A 158 20.81 2.73 -15.36
CA TRP A 158 19.69 3.64 -15.12
C TRP A 158 19.99 4.54 -13.91
N PRO A 159 20.50 5.77 -14.12
CA PRO A 159 21.01 6.62 -13.03
C PRO A 159 19.89 7.34 -12.25
N PHE A 160 18.64 7.27 -12.71
CA PHE A 160 17.54 8.09 -12.19
C PHE A 160 16.74 7.40 -11.07
N THR A 161 17.17 6.22 -10.62
CA THR A 161 16.49 5.49 -9.55
C THR A 161 17.47 5.16 -8.43
N SER A 162 17.16 5.67 -7.23
CA SER A 162 17.90 5.36 -6.02
C SER A 162 17.36 4.08 -5.37
N PHE A 163 18.26 3.23 -4.88
CA PHE A 163 17.91 2.00 -4.19
C PHE A 163 18.34 2.08 -2.72
N THR A 164 17.52 1.55 -1.83
CA THR A 164 17.93 1.39 -0.44
C THR A 164 18.85 0.16 -0.30
N GLU A 165 19.69 0.11 0.73
CA GLU A 165 20.45 -1.11 1.04
C GLU A 165 19.54 -2.33 1.22
N SER A 166 18.32 -2.12 1.74
CA SER A 166 17.35 -3.20 1.91
C SER A 166 16.80 -3.72 0.59
N ASP A 167 16.80 -2.92 -0.46
CA ASP A 167 16.38 -3.34 -1.80
C ASP A 167 17.49 -4.17 -2.45
N LEU A 168 18.72 -3.67 -2.40
CA LEU A 168 19.88 -4.36 -2.99
C LEU A 168 20.20 -5.69 -2.29
N LYS A 169 19.91 -5.83 -0.99
CA LYS A 169 20.02 -7.11 -0.26
C LYS A 169 19.09 -8.21 -0.79
N LYS A 170 18.06 -7.87 -1.56
CA LYS A 170 17.14 -8.84 -2.17
C LYS A 170 17.59 -9.28 -3.56
N ALA A 171 18.57 -8.58 -4.15
CA ALA A 171 19.11 -8.94 -5.45
C ALA A 171 19.82 -10.30 -5.37
N ARG A 172 19.69 -11.07 -6.44
CA ARG A 172 20.29 -12.39 -6.61
C ARG A 172 21.25 -12.34 -7.80
N ASP A 173 22.31 -13.12 -7.70
CA ASP A 173 23.27 -13.26 -8.78
C ASP A 173 22.65 -14.06 -9.94
N PHE A 174 22.96 -13.70 -11.18
CA PHE A 174 22.51 -14.37 -12.41
C PHE A 174 23.49 -14.13 -13.55
N ASP A 175 23.66 -15.06 -14.50
CA ASP A 175 24.62 -14.86 -15.59
C ASP A 175 24.14 -13.79 -16.60
N LEU A 176 24.96 -12.78 -16.87
CA LEU A 176 24.63 -11.71 -17.84
C LEU A 176 24.65 -12.20 -19.28
N ASN A 177 25.34 -13.31 -19.57
CA ASN A 177 25.41 -13.91 -20.89
C ASN A 177 24.29 -14.93 -21.12
N GLN A 178 23.50 -15.24 -20.10
CA GLN A 178 22.36 -16.13 -20.21
C GLN A 178 21.20 -15.45 -20.95
N PRO A 179 20.66 -16.05 -22.02
CA PRO A 179 19.47 -15.55 -22.69
C PRO A 179 18.28 -15.47 -21.74
N ILE A 180 17.64 -14.30 -21.68
CA ILE A 180 16.31 -14.13 -21.10
C ILE A 180 15.32 -14.48 -22.21
N GLU A 181 14.46 -15.47 -21.98
CA GLU A 181 13.57 -16.03 -23.02
C GLU A 181 12.20 -15.31 -23.07
N ALA A 182 11.81 -14.68 -21.96
CA ALA A 182 10.58 -13.89 -21.87
C ALA A 182 10.64 -12.81 -20.78
N VAL A 183 9.92 -11.71 -21.01
CA VAL A 183 9.72 -10.62 -20.05
C VAL A 183 8.26 -10.57 -19.64
N PHE A 184 7.99 -10.60 -18.34
CA PHE A 184 6.64 -10.56 -17.77
C PHE A 184 6.46 -9.35 -16.86
N THR A 185 5.61 -8.41 -17.24
CA THR A 185 5.14 -7.36 -16.34
C THR A 185 3.91 -7.87 -15.57
N TYR A 186 4.07 -8.29 -14.32
CA TYR A 186 3.02 -8.93 -13.53
C TYR A 186 2.00 -7.94 -12.96
N VAL A 187 2.43 -6.73 -12.63
CA VAL A 187 1.59 -5.65 -12.10
C VAL A 187 2.23 -4.31 -12.48
N ASP A 188 1.59 -3.20 -12.14
CA ASP A 188 2.10 -1.86 -12.41
C ASP A 188 3.55 -1.66 -11.91
N PRO A 189 4.45 -1.17 -12.78
CA PRO A 189 5.80 -0.72 -12.41
C PRO A 189 5.80 0.31 -11.28
N VAL A 190 6.53 0.01 -10.20
CA VAL A 190 6.81 1.00 -9.14
C VAL A 190 7.98 1.91 -9.56
N ARG A 191 8.93 1.37 -10.33
CA ARG A 191 10.10 2.09 -10.83
C ARG A 191 9.96 2.30 -12.34
N PHE A 192 8.97 3.10 -12.72
CA PHE A 192 8.49 3.22 -14.10
C PHE A 192 9.60 3.37 -15.14
N GLY A 193 10.59 4.25 -14.90
CA GLY A 193 11.69 4.47 -15.85
C GLY A 193 12.68 3.29 -15.95
N LEU A 194 12.99 2.62 -14.84
CA LEU A 194 13.86 1.45 -14.83
C LEU A 194 13.21 0.28 -15.58
N ASP A 195 11.96 -0.01 -15.26
CA ASP A 195 11.22 -1.11 -15.87
C ASP A 195 11.02 -0.84 -17.36
N LEU A 196 10.77 0.42 -17.74
CA LEU A 196 10.72 0.87 -19.13
C LEU A 196 12.06 0.64 -19.86
N GLN A 197 13.17 1.04 -19.26
CA GLN A 197 14.52 0.82 -19.82
C GLN A 197 14.80 -0.67 -20.03
N LEU A 198 14.43 -1.52 -19.07
CA LEU A 198 14.58 -2.98 -19.17
C LEU A 198 13.76 -3.56 -20.32
N VAL A 199 12.49 -3.13 -20.47
CA VAL A 199 11.66 -3.58 -21.60
C VAL A 199 12.27 -3.13 -22.93
N MET A 200 12.77 -1.90 -23.03
CA MET A 200 13.40 -1.39 -24.27
C MET A 200 14.68 -2.15 -24.63
N GLU A 201 15.52 -2.45 -23.65
CA GLU A 201 16.74 -3.21 -23.88
C GLU A 201 16.42 -4.64 -24.29
N MET A 202 15.45 -5.29 -23.64
CA MET A 202 15.04 -6.64 -24.00
C MET A 202 14.40 -6.69 -25.38
N ALA A 203 13.48 -5.78 -25.70
CA ALA A 203 12.84 -5.73 -27.01
C ALA A 203 13.83 -5.53 -28.17
N GLN A 204 14.97 -4.89 -27.92
CA GLN A 204 16.03 -4.65 -28.91
C GLN A 204 17.19 -5.64 -28.80
N SER A 205 17.22 -6.51 -27.79
CA SER A 205 18.35 -7.38 -27.54
C SER A 205 18.56 -8.44 -28.62
N LYS A 206 19.82 -8.87 -28.78
CA LYS A 206 20.17 -10.00 -29.62
C LYS A 206 19.97 -11.29 -28.83
N ASN A 207 18.95 -12.07 -29.19
CA ASN A 207 18.60 -13.36 -28.56
C ASN A 207 18.38 -13.25 -27.04
N GLY A 208 17.79 -12.14 -26.56
CA GLY A 208 17.47 -11.98 -25.15
C GLY A 208 18.66 -11.73 -24.21
N ILE A 209 19.85 -11.43 -24.74
CA ILE A 209 21.05 -11.20 -23.92
C ILE A 209 21.15 -9.71 -23.54
N LEU A 210 21.24 -9.42 -22.24
CA LEU A 210 21.39 -8.05 -21.73
C LEU A 210 22.68 -7.39 -22.25
N GLY A 211 22.60 -6.10 -22.60
CA GLY A 211 23.71 -5.31 -23.13
C GLY A 211 24.03 -5.56 -24.60
N THR A 212 23.15 -6.25 -25.33
CA THR A 212 23.29 -6.48 -26.78
C THR A 212 22.18 -5.75 -27.54
N VAL A 213 22.40 -5.53 -28.85
CA VAL A 213 21.41 -4.95 -29.75
C VAL A 213 21.32 -5.82 -31.00
N SER A 214 20.10 -6.19 -31.38
CA SER A 214 19.78 -6.91 -32.60
C SER A 214 19.77 -5.95 -33.78
N GLU A 215 20.46 -6.30 -34.86
CA GLU A 215 20.44 -5.53 -36.11
C GLU A 215 19.04 -5.48 -36.73
N THR A 216 18.24 -6.52 -36.49
CA THR A 216 16.89 -6.63 -37.02
C THR A 216 15.84 -6.08 -36.08
N ASN A 217 16.13 -5.95 -34.79
CA ASN A 217 15.14 -5.70 -33.72
C ASN A 217 14.04 -6.77 -33.66
N GLU A 218 14.32 -8.00 -34.10
CA GLU A 218 13.34 -9.10 -34.10
C GLU A 218 13.77 -10.34 -33.32
N GLU A 219 15.00 -10.32 -32.78
CA GLU A 219 15.60 -11.42 -32.00
C GLU A 219 15.36 -11.28 -30.48
N GLY A 220 14.63 -10.26 -30.05
CA GLY A 220 14.28 -10.06 -28.64
C GLY A 220 13.36 -11.16 -28.10
N PRO A 221 13.23 -11.29 -26.77
CA PRO A 221 12.38 -12.29 -26.15
C PRO A 221 10.88 -11.96 -26.29
N ASP A 222 10.03 -12.93 -25.96
CA ASP A 222 8.59 -12.69 -25.89
C ASP A 222 8.26 -11.74 -24.72
N ILE A 223 7.47 -10.69 -24.98
CA ILE A 223 7.11 -9.67 -23.98
C ILE A 223 5.62 -9.78 -23.62
N TYR A 224 5.34 -9.80 -22.32
CA TYR A 224 4.02 -10.02 -21.76
C TYR A 224 3.63 -8.92 -20.75
N PHE A 225 2.46 -8.33 -20.96
CA PHE A 225 1.81 -7.44 -19.99
C PHE A 225 0.59 -8.14 -19.41
N SER A 226 0.47 -8.20 -18.08
CA SER A 226 -0.61 -8.91 -17.41
C SER A 226 -1.95 -8.18 -17.44
N ASN A 227 -1.95 -6.86 -17.61
CA ASN A 227 -3.09 -5.96 -17.47
C ASN A 227 -3.14 -4.91 -18.60
N ALA A 228 -4.29 -4.77 -19.23
CA ALA A 228 -4.54 -3.84 -20.32
C ALA A 228 -5.20 -2.50 -19.90
N ASP A 229 -5.56 -2.33 -18.63
CA ASP A 229 -6.26 -1.14 -18.16
C ASP A 229 -5.36 0.10 -18.26
N LEU A 230 -5.84 1.11 -18.99
CA LEU A 230 -5.18 2.42 -19.07
C LEU A 230 -5.26 3.17 -17.73
N VAL A 231 -6.40 3.06 -17.06
CA VAL A 231 -6.67 3.72 -15.78
C VAL A 231 -7.42 2.80 -14.81
N TRP A 232 -7.23 3.02 -13.51
CA TRP A 232 -7.92 2.29 -12.44
C TRP A 232 -8.24 3.21 -11.24
N PRO A 233 -9.25 2.87 -10.42
CA PRO A 233 -9.67 3.68 -9.27
C PRO A 233 -8.92 3.28 -7.99
N ASN A 234 -8.47 4.27 -7.21
CA ASN A 234 -8.00 4.03 -5.84
C ASN A 234 -8.67 5.01 -4.85
N GLU A 235 -8.08 5.22 -3.67
CA GLU A 235 -8.61 6.16 -2.67
C GLU A 235 -8.57 7.63 -3.12
N TYR A 236 -7.83 7.94 -4.19
CA TYR A 236 -7.76 9.28 -4.74
C TYR A 236 -9.03 9.62 -5.54
N PRO A 237 -9.50 10.88 -5.55
CA PRO A 237 -10.74 11.25 -6.23
C PRO A 237 -10.74 11.06 -7.75
N LEU A 238 -9.58 11.00 -8.39
CA LEU A 238 -9.43 10.86 -9.85
C LEU A 238 -8.75 9.53 -10.22
N PRO A 239 -9.13 8.89 -11.35
CA PRO A 239 -8.49 7.66 -11.83
C PRO A 239 -6.97 7.81 -11.95
N ARG A 240 -6.23 6.75 -11.65
CA ARG A 240 -4.76 6.67 -11.76
C ARG A 240 -4.38 5.87 -13.00
N LEU A 241 -3.21 6.16 -13.58
CA LEU A 241 -2.67 5.35 -14.69
C LEU A 241 -2.42 3.91 -14.20
N GLY A 242 -2.75 2.95 -15.06
CA GLY A 242 -2.49 1.53 -14.86
C GLY A 242 -1.43 0.99 -15.83
N GLN A 243 -1.24 -0.33 -15.81
CA GLN A 243 -0.22 -1.01 -16.61
C GLN A 243 -0.46 -0.86 -18.11
N GLY A 244 -1.71 -0.65 -18.56
CA GLY A 244 -2.00 -0.33 -19.95
C GLY A 244 -1.33 0.96 -20.42
N ALA A 245 -1.18 1.95 -19.53
CA ALA A 245 -0.43 3.17 -19.82
C ALA A 245 1.07 2.87 -19.98
N PHE A 246 1.64 2.04 -19.09
CA PHE A 246 3.03 1.58 -19.20
C PHE A 246 3.30 0.84 -20.51
N ALA A 247 2.44 -0.12 -20.88
CA ALA A 247 2.55 -0.84 -22.14
C ALA A 247 2.47 0.10 -23.35
N SER A 248 1.60 1.12 -23.30
CA SER A 248 1.49 2.14 -24.35
C SER A 248 2.75 2.99 -24.47
N CYS A 249 3.38 3.34 -23.34
CA CYS A 249 4.68 4.02 -23.33
C CYS A 249 5.77 3.14 -23.96
N CYS A 250 5.83 1.85 -23.60
CA CYS A 250 6.80 0.92 -24.18
C CYS A 250 6.65 0.83 -25.71
N GLU A 251 5.42 0.62 -26.19
CA GLU A 251 5.12 0.54 -27.62
C GLU A 251 5.52 1.81 -28.38
N LYS A 252 5.15 2.98 -27.85
CA LYS A 252 5.48 4.26 -28.47
C LYS A 252 6.99 4.51 -28.50
N ILE A 253 7.69 4.30 -27.38
CA ILE A 253 9.13 4.55 -27.30
C ILE A 253 9.90 3.58 -28.20
N TYR A 254 9.53 2.30 -28.21
CA TYR A 254 10.14 1.33 -29.12
C TYR A 254 9.99 1.75 -30.58
N HIS A 255 8.81 2.25 -30.98
CA HIS A 255 8.60 2.78 -32.33
C HIS A 255 9.46 4.01 -32.62
N GLU A 256 9.59 4.95 -31.69
CA GLU A 256 10.47 6.12 -31.87
C GLU A 256 11.95 5.72 -31.99
N LEU A 257 12.39 4.68 -31.28
CA LEU A 257 13.78 4.22 -31.31
C LEU A 257 14.12 3.39 -32.55
N THR A 258 13.17 2.59 -33.04
CA THR A 258 13.45 1.55 -34.06
C THR A 258 12.72 1.75 -35.38
N GLY A 259 11.69 2.60 -35.42
CA GLY A 259 10.75 2.72 -36.53
C GLY A 259 9.82 1.50 -36.70
N LYS A 260 9.86 0.52 -35.79
CA LYS A 260 9.08 -0.72 -35.85
C LYS A 260 8.01 -0.79 -34.77
N GLN A 261 7.03 -1.67 -34.97
CA GLN A 261 6.03 -1.99 -33.94
C GLN A 261 6.60 -3.03 -32.96
N MET A 262 6.43 -2.77 -31.66
CA MET A 262 6.89 -3.68 -30.62
C MET A 262 6.05 -4.97 -30.60
N LYS A 263 6.71 -6.13 -30.63
CA LYS A 263 6.02 -7.42 -30.48
C LYS A 263 5.76 -7.69 -28.99
N PHE A 264 4.50 -7.76 -28.56
CA PHE A 264 4.11 -8.11 -27.20
C PHE A 264 2.72 -8.75 -27.14
N THR A 265 2.40 -9.42 -26.04
CA THR A 265 1.07 -9.97 -25.76
C THR A 265 0.49 -9.32 -24.50
N LYS A 266 -0.74 -8.81 -24.59
CA LYS A 266 -1.50 -8.26 -23.46
C LYS A 266 -2.49 -9.30 -22.91
N TYR A 267 -2.47 -9.47 -21.60
CA TYR A 267 -3.43 -10.20 -20.80
C TYR A 267 -4.29 -9.22 -20.00
N GLY A 268 -5.18 -9.76 -19.19
CA GLY A 268 -6.16 -9.02 -18.42
C GLY A 268 -7.41 -8.78 -19.24
N LYS A 269 -8.50 -8.43 -18.54
CA LYS A 269 -9.71 -7.94 -19.18
C LYS A 269 -9.36 -6.70 -20.02
N PRO A 270 -9.89 -6.58 -21.24
CA PRO A 270 -10.97 -7.36 -21.86
C PRO A 270 -10.48 -8.50 -22.77
N HIS A 271 -9.19 -8.86 -22.73
CA HIS A 271 -8.62 -9.79 -23.70
C HIS A 271 -9.20 -11.21 -23.55
N LYS A 272 -9.55 -11.81 -24.70
CA LYS A 272 -10.13 -13.16 -24.78
C LYS A 272 -9.33 -14.20 -23.99
N ILE A 273 -8.00 -14.14 -24.04
CA ILE A 273 -7.11 -15.11 -23.37
C ILE A 273 -7.35 -15.18 -21.86
N THR A 274 -7.71 -14.05 -21.23
CA THR A 274 -8.02 -14.00 -19.79
C THR A 274 -9.37 -14.65 -19.50
N TYR A 275 -10.36 -14.48 -20.38
CA TYR A 275 -11.67 -15.13 -20.23
C TYR A 275 -11.62 -16.64 -20.54
N ASP A 276 -10.79 -17.06 -21.48
CA ASP A 276 -10.50 -18.48 -21.73
C ASP A 276 -9.94 -19.14 -20.45
N TYR A 277 -8.96 -18.48 -19.81
CA TYR A 277 -8.38 -18.97 -18.56
C TYR A 277 -9.38 -18.95 -17.39
N ALA A 278 -10.17 -17.86 -17.26
CA ALA A 278 -11.22 -17.73 -16.27
C ALA A 278 -12.30 -18.84 -16.43
N THR A 279 -12.62 -19.22 -17.67
CA THR A 279 -13.53 -20.33 -17.97
C THR A 279 -12.98 -21.66 -17.47
N ASN A 280 -11.68 -21.91 -17.62
CA ASN A 280 -11.03 -23.12 -17.10
C ASN A 280 -11.05 -23.18 -15.56
N ILE A 281 -10.85 -22.04 -14.89
CA ILE A 281 -10.99 -21.96 -13.42
C ILE A 281 -12.43 -22.26 -13.01
N LEU A 282 -13.40 -21.67 -13.69
CA LEU A 282 -14.82 -21.89 -13.41
C LEU A 282 -15.21 -23.36 -13.61
N GLU A 283 -14.67 -24.01 -14.64
CA GLU A 283 -14.83 -25.44 -14.90
C GLU A 283 -14.22 -26.30 -13.77
N ALA A 284 -13.03 -25.95 -13.29
CA ALA A 284 -12.42 -26.62 -12.14
C ALA A 284 -13.27 -26.43 -10.86
N LYS A 285 -13.82 -25.23 -10.65
CA LYS A 285 -14.69 -24.93 -9.51
C LYS A 285 -16.04 -25.65 -9.60
N ARG A 286 -16.62 -25.77 -10.79
CA ARG A 286 -17.81 -26.60 -11.05
C ARG A 286 -17.57 -28.05 -10.62
N LYS A 287 -16.45 -28.65 -11.04
CA LYS A 287 -16.05 -30.01 -10.64
C LYS A 287 -15.90 -30.12 -9.12
N ALA A 288 -15.23 -29.16 -8.49
CA ALA A 288 -15.06 -29.14 -7.03
C ALA A 288 -16.39 -29.04 -6.25
N LEU A 289 -17.43 -28.46 -6.85
CA LEU A 289 -18.78 -28.36 -6.27
C LEU A 289 -19.69 -29.54 -6.64
N ASN A 290 -19.20 -30.52 -7.40
CA ASN A 290 -19.96 -31.67 -7.92
C ASN A 290 -21.19 -31.27 -8.75
N ILE A 291 -21.10 -30.16 -9.50
CA ILE A 291 -22.17 -29.71 -10.39
C ILE A 291 -22.01 -30.46 -11.72
N PRO A 292 -23.01 -31.21 -12.23
CA PRO A 292 -22.82 -32.15 -13.35
C PRO A 292 -22.55 -31.46 -14.69
N ASN A 293 -23.25 -30.37 -14.99
CA ASN A 293 -23.19 -29.67 -16.27
C ASN A 293 -22.50 -28.32 -16.12
N PHE A 294 -21.83 -27.87 -17.18
CA PHE A 294 -21.32 -26.50 -17.22
C PHE A 294 -22.48 -25.49 -17.17
N PRO A 295 -22.35 -24.38 -16.42
CA PRO A 295 -23.37 -23.34 -16.36
C PRO A 295 -23.77 -22.85 -17.76
N LYS A 296 -25.08 -22.67 -17.98
CA LYS A 296 -25.65 -22.20 -19.24
C LYS A 296 -25.45 -20.69 -19.43
N GLU A 297 -25.46 -19.92 -18.34
CA GLU A 297 -25.25 -18.47 -18.37
C GLU A 297 -24.21 -18.07 -17.32
N ILE A 298 -23.21 -17.30 -17.73
CA ILE A 298 -22.17 -16.75 -16.86
C ILE A 298 -22.36 -15.24 -16.80
N PHE A 299 -22.48 -14.72 -15.58
CA PHE A 299 -22.65 -13.29 -15.33
C PHE A 299 -21.33 -12.65 -14.91
N MET A 300 -20.81 -11.73 -15.71
CA MET A 300 -19.70 -10.86 -15.30
C MET A 300 -20.26 -9.63 -14.59
N VAL A 301 -19.89 -9.43 -13.34
CA VAL A 301 -20.25 -8.24 -12.55
C VAL A 301 -19.02 -7.36 -12.39
N GLY A 302 -19.09 -6.14 -12.94
CA GLY A 302 -17.96 -5.22 -13.01
C GLY A 302 -18.40 -3.76 -12.87
N ASP A 303 -17.45 -2.86 -12.62
CA ASP A 303 -17.66 -1.42 -12.50
C ASP A 303 -17.04 -0.63 -13.66
N ASN A 304 -16.20 -1.27 -14.48
CA ASN A 304 -15.50 -0.63 -15.60
C ASN A 304 -16.09 -1.04 -16.97
N PRO A 305 -16.75 -0.13 -17.70
CA PRO A 305 -17.30 -0.44 -19.01
C PRO A 305 -16.27 -0.87 -20.05
N GLU A 306 -15.08 -0.26 -20.04
CA GLU A 306 -14.04 -0.57 -21.02
C GLU A 306 -13.29 -1.87 -20.72
N SER A 307 -13.38 -2.40 -19.49
CA SER A 307 -12.68 -3.61 -19.09
C SER A 307 -13.66 -4.77 -18.89
N ASP A 308 -14.48 -4.71 -17.85
CA ASP A 308 -15.38 -5.80 -17.45
C ASP A 308 -16.50 -6.03 -18.47
N ILE A 309 -17.17 -4.94 -18.86
CA ILE A 309 -18.39 -5.02 -19.67
C ILE A 309 -18.05 -5.33 -21.12
N ARG A 310 -17.08 -4.61 -21.69
CA ARG A 310 -16.54 -4.93 -23.02
C ARG A 310 -16.07 -6.39 -23.06
N GLY A 311 -15.21 -6.81 -22.13
CA GLY A 311 -14.64 -8.16 -22.15
C GLY A 311 -15.71 -9.25 -22.02
N ALA A 312 -16.71 -9.06 -21.15
CA ALA A 312 -17.81 -9.99 -21.03
C ALA A 312 -18.66 -10.07 -22.31
N ASN A 313 -19.03 -8.92 -22.87
CA ASN A 313 -19.83 -8.85 -24.08
C ASN A 313 -19.10 -9.49 -25.29
N ASP A 314 -17.82 -9.16 -25.48
CA ASP A 314 -17.00 -9.68 -26.58
C ASP A 314 -16.79 -11.19 -26.47
N TYR A 315 -16.69 -11.72 -25.25
CA TYR A 315 -16.54 -13.15 -25.00
C TYR A 315 -17.87 -13.93 -25.07
N GLY A 316 -19.00 -13.24 -24.92
CA GLY A 316 -20.34 -13.84 -24.91
C GLY A 316 -20.89 -14.16 -23.50
N TRP A 317 -20.32 -13.59 -22.44
CA TRP A 317 -20.89 -13.61 -21.09
C TRP A 317 -21.91 -12.49 -20.91
N THR A 318 -22.84 -12.68 -19.98
CA THR A 318 -23.85 -11.66 -19.66
C THR A 318 -23.26 -10.63 -18.69
N SER A 319 -23.19 -9.37 -19.13
CA SER A 319 -22.56 -8.30 -18.36
C SER A 319 -23.53 -7.56 -17.43
N ILE A 320 -23.07 -7.28 -16.21
CA ILE A 320 -23.77 -6.50 -15.19
C ILE A 320 -22.84 -5.39 -14.72
N LEU A 321 -23.25 -4.14 -14.95
CA LEU A 321 -22.49 -2.95 -14.58
C LEU A 321 -22.99 -2.41 -13.25
N VAL A 322 -22.11 -2.28 -12.26
CA VAL A 322 -22.44 -1.71 -10.95
C VAL A 322 -21.99 -0.25 -10.83
N ARG A 323 -22.72 0.54 -10.03
CA ARG A 323 -22.42 1.97 -9.80
C ARG A 323 -21.50 2.25 -8.61
N THR A 324 -20.88 1.22 -8.05
CA THR A 324 -20.09 1.34 -6.82
C THR A 324 -18.63 1.74 -7.04
N GLY A 325 -18.16 1.79 -8.30
CA GLY A 325 -16.77 2.04 -8.68
C GLY A 325 -16.56 3.10 -9.77
N ILE A 326 -15.81 2.79 -10.84
CA ILE A 326 -15.46 3.70 -11.95
C ILE A 326 -16.71 4.29 -12.58
N PHE A 327 -17.67 3.43 -12.92
CA PHE A 327 -18.92 3.90 -13.52
C PHE A 327 -19.86 4.49 -12.48
N GLN A 328 -20.24 5.75 -12.68
CA GLN A 328 -21.16 6.49 -11.80
C GLN A 328 -22.29 7.19 -12.57
N GLY A 329 -22.51 6.83 -13.85
CA GLY A 329 -23.56 7.42 -14.68
C GLY A 329 -24.96 7.19 -14.09
N ALA A 330 -25.99 7.84 -14.63
CA ALA A 330 -27.39 7.58 -14.27
C ALA A 330 -28.00 6.43 -15.09
N ASP A 331 -27.54 6.28 -16.34
CA ASP A 331 -28.03 5.29 -17.31
C ASP A 331 -26.99 4.19 -17.53
N ASN A 332 -26.97 3.59 -18.72
CA ASN A 332 -25.97 2.61 -19.14
C ASN A 332 -24.75 3.30 -19.76
N SER A 333 -23.63 2.57 -19.90
CA SER A 333 -22.46 3.08 -20.60
C SER A 333 -22.80 3.33 -22.08
N PRO A 334 -22.56 4.54 -22.61
CA PRO A 334 -22.89 4.87 -23.99
C PRO A 334 -22.01 4.12 -25.01
N LYS A 335 -20.76 3.82 -24.62
CA LYS A 335 -19.77 3.17 -25.50
C LYS A 335 -19.82 1.65 -25.42
N TYR A 336 -20.01 1.10 -24.22
CA TYR A 336 -20.04 -0.34 -23.97
C TYR A 336 -21.22 -0.68 -23.05
N PRO A 337 -22.46 -0.71 -23.58
CA PRO A 337 -23.64 -0.93 -22.77
C PRO A 337 -23.64 -2.34 -22.16
N ALA A 338 -23.88 -2.42 -20.85
CA ALA A 338 -24.06 -3.69 -20.16
C ALA A 338 -25.47 -4.25 -20.38
N LYS A 339 -25.64 -5.57 -20.20
CA LYS A 339 -26.99 -6.17 -20.27
C LYS A 339 -27.91 -5.66 -19.16
N HIS A 340 -27.34 -5.35 -18.00
CA HIS A 340 -28.04 -4.74 -16.88
C HIS A 340 -27.12 -3.78 -16.12
N VAL A 341 -27.72 -2.74 -15.55
CA VAL A 341 -27.04 -1.78 -14.68
C VAL A 341 -27.70 -1.83 -13.31
N ALA A 342 -26.90 -2.03 -12.27
CA ALA A 342 -27.36 -2.18 -10.90
C ALA A 342 -26.69 -1.16 -9.97
N LYS A 343 -27.35 -0.79 -8.88
CA LYS A 343 -26.78 0.12 -7.89
C LYS A 343 -25.56 -0.48 -7.21
N ASN A 344 -25.59 -1.78 -6.94
CA ASN A 344 -24.51 -2.53 -6.29
C ASN A 344 -24.54 -4.01 -6.70
N VAL A 345 -23.52 -4.75 -6.27
CA VAL A 345 -23.33 -6.18 -6.57
C VAL A 345 -24.50 -7.07 -6.11
N TRP A 346 -25.14 -6.76 -4.98
CA TRP A 346 -26.26 -7.55 -4.44
C TRP A 346 -27.51 -7.43 -5.33
N GLU A 347 -27.83 -6.23 -5.78
CA GLU A 347 -28.92 -6.00 -6.73
C GLU A 347 -28.64 -6.64 -8.09
N GLY A 348 -27.40 -6.52 -8.58
CA GLY A 348 -26.97 -7.17 -9.82
C GLY A 348 -27.14 -8.70 -9.77
N MET A 349 -26.70 -9.33 -8.68
CA MET A 349 -26.89 -10.77 -8.47
C MET A 349 -28.39 -11.13 -8.39
N ARG A 350 -29.21 -10.33 -7.67
CA ARG A 350 -30.66 -10.55 -7.60
C ARG A 350 -31.29 -10.54 -9.00
N TRP A 351 -30.93 -9.56 -9.83
CA TRP A 351 -31.41 -9.48 -11.21
C TRP A 351 -30.98 -10.69 -12.05
N ALA A 352 -29.73 -11.14 -11.92
CA ALA A 352 -29.24 -12.33 -12.63
C ALA A 352 -30.03 -13.60 -12.26
N LEU A 353 -30.29 -13.78 -10.96
CA LEU A 353 -31.01 -14.95 -10.46
C LEU A 353 -32.51 -14.91 -10.78
N SER A 354 -33.14 -13.73 -10.86
CA SER A 354 -34.57 -13.61 -11.18
C SER A 354 -34.90 -14.05 -12.61
N ARG A 355 -33.90 -14.08 -13.49
CA ARG A 355 -34.01 -14.64 -14.86
C ARG A 355 -34.18 -16.17 -14.88
N HIS A 356 -33.77 -16.85 -13.81
CA HIS A 356 -33.73 -18.31 -13.72
C HIS A 356 -34.67 -18.86 -12.66
N VAL A 357 -34.95 -18.09 -11.61
CA VAL A 357 -35.78 -18.48 -10.46
C VAL A 357 -37.01 -17.56 -10.38
N PRO A 358 -38.23 -18.10 -10.27
CA PRO A 358 -39.44 -17.29 -10.12
C PRO A 358 -39.33 -16.31 -8.93
N GLY A 359 -39.77 -15.06 -9.12
CA GLY A 359 -39.59 -13.97 -8.14
C GLY A 359 -40.09 -14.32 -6.73
N SER A 360 -41.27 -14.93 -6.60
CA SER A 360 -41.83 -15.33 -5.29
C SER A 360 -40.99 -16.38 -4.56
N LYS A 361 -40.28 -17.25 -5.30
CA LYS A 361 -39.35 -18.24 -4.74
C LYS A 361 -38.00 -17.59 -4.41
N LEU A 362 -37.50 -16.73 -5.30
CA LEU A 362 -36.25 -15.99 -5.10
C LEU A 362 -36.34 -15.07 -3.88
N ASP A 363 -37.44 -14.32 -3.73
CA ASP A 363 -37.66 -13.45 -2.57
C ASP A 363 -37.73 -14.25 -1.28
N LYS A 364 -38.42 -15.40 -1.26
CA LYS A 364 -38.40 -16.30 -0.10
C LYS A 364 -36.99 -16.79 0.23
N THR A 365 -36.20 -17.18 -0.78
CA THR A 365 -34.82 -17.64 -0.60
C THR A 365 -33.89 -16.51 -0.12
N MET A 366 -33.98 -15.31 -0.70
CA MET A 366 -33.14 -14.16 -0.35
C MET A 366 -33.58 -13.47 0.95
N ASN A 367 -34.87 -13.52 1.32
CA ASN A 367 -35.42 -12.99 2.58
C ASN A 367 -35.34 -14.02 3.73
N GLY A 368 -35.19 -15.32 3.41
CA GLY A 368 -34.91 -16.40 4.37
C GLY A 368 -33.57 -16.25 5.08
N ILE A 369 -32.71 -15.35 4.58
CA ILE A 369 -31.57 -14.79 5.31
C ILE A 369 -32.09 -13.88 6.43
N ARG A 370 -32.77 -14.46 7.43
CA ARG A 370 -33.10 -13.80 8.70
C ARG A 370 -31.81 -13.66 9.50
N GLY A 371 -31.07 -12.60 9.18
CA GLY A 371 -29.79 -12.29 9.81
C GLY A 371 -29.31 -10.87 9.52
N PHE A 372 -30.22 -9.95 9.24
CA PHE A 372 -29.97 -8.51 9.25
C PHE A 372 -31.22 -7.79 9.77
N HIS A 373 -31.61 -8.09 11.01
CA HIS A 373 -32.34 -7.13 11.81
C HIS A 373 -31.31 -6.18 12.43
N ASN A 374 -31.67 -4.90 12.49
CA ASN A 374 -31.08 -3.92 13.41
C ASN A 374 -31.27 -4.45 14.85
N SER A 375 -30.44 -5.38 15.30
CA SER A 375 -30.25 -5.67 16.71
C SER A 375 -29.00 -4.95 17.15
N SER A 376 -29.21 -3.90 17.95
CA SER A 376 -28.24 -3.33 18.85
C SER A 376 -27.64 -4.42 19.76
N LYS A 377 -26.61 -5.10 19.25
CA LYS A 377 -25.43 -5.70 19.92
C LYS A 377 -24.95 -6.90 19.08
N PRO A 378 -23.67 -6.93 18.66
CA PRO A 378 -23.07 -8.11 18.04
C PRO A 378 -22.93 -9.25 19.07
N PRO A 379 -22.89 -10.52 18.64
CA PRO A 379 -22.63 -11.65 19.54
C PRO A 379 -21.22 -11.53 20.11
N THR A 380 -21.13 -11.58 21.45
CA THR A 380 -19.88 -11.75 22.20
C THR A 380 -19.35 -13.16 21.97
N VAL A 381 -18.57 -13.32 20.90
CA VAL A 381 -17.54 -14.36 20.83
C VAL A 381 -16.30 -13.80 21.51
N THR A 382 -15.84 -14.49 22.54
CA THR A 382 -14.62 -14.23 23.29
C THR A 382 -13.41 -14.60 22.42
N GLU A 383 -13.18 -13.84 21.35
CA GLU A 383 -11.94 -13.91 20.60
C GLU A 383 -10.95 -12.89 21.15
N LYS A 384 -9.78 -13.40 21.54
CA LYS A 384 -8.56 -12.62 21.73
C LYS A 384 -8.24 -11.92 20.41
N ARG A 385 -8.67 -10.66 20.30
CA ARG A 385 -8.43 -9.79 19.15
C ARG A 385 -6.93 -9.46 19.06
N ASN A 386 -6.20 -10.27 18.31
CA ASN A 386 -5.00 -9.81 17.63
C ASN A 386 -5.46 -8.96 16.45
N GLU A 387 -5.58 -7.65 16.67
CA GLU A 387 -5.72 -6.66 15.61
C GLU A 387 -4.44 -6.68 14.75
N LYS A 388 -4.38 -7.57 13.76
CA LYS A 388 -3.50 -7.35 12.61
C LYS A 388 -4.11 -6.20 11.82
N LYS A 389 -3.56 -5.02 12.07
CA LYS A 389 -3.62 -3.83 11.21
C LYS A 389 -3.63 -4.28 9.76
N GLY A 390 -4.48 -3.66 8.94
CA GLY A 390 -4.35 -3.74 7.48
C GLY A 390 -2.89 -3.52 7.11
N PHE A 391 -2.43 -4.24 6.08
CA PHE A 391 -1.06 -4.15 5.59
C PHE A 391 -0.83 -2.75 5.02
N GLN A 392 -0.52 -1.79 5.88
CA GLN A 392 0.26 -0.61 5.52
C GLN A 392 1.66 -1.14 5.26
N LEU A 393 2.15 -0.93 4.03
CA LEU A 393 3.59 -1.00 3.78
C LEU A 393 4.29 -0.22 4.91
N PRO A 394 5.34 -0.74 5.54
CA PRO A 394 6.11 0.05 6.47
C PRO A 394 6.67 1.22 5.66
N ILE A 395 6.04 2.39 5.76
CA ILE A 395 6.65 3.64 5.35
C ILE A 395 7.82 3.77 6.31
N ARG A 396 8.99 3.28 5.88
CA ARG A 396 10.24 3.67 6.50
C ARG A 396 10.40 5.12 6.11
N GLU A 397 10.04 6.00 7.04
CA GLU A 397 10.30 7.41 6.89
C GLU A 397 11.80 7.59 6.69
N ASN A 398 12.16 8.46 5.75
CA ASN A 398 13.54 8.88 5.64
C ASN A 398 13.89 9.65 6.91
N VAL A 399 14.69 9.03 7.79
CA VAL A 399 15.16 9.65 9.04
C VAL A 399 16.14 10.79 8.73
N PHE A 400 16.79 10.76 7.55
CA PHE A 400 17.70 11.78 7.08
C PHE A 400 16.96 12.86 6.29
N THR A 401 16.17 13.65 7.00
CA THR A 401 15.61 14.90 6.47
C THR A 401 16.47 16.07 6.92
N LEU A 402 16.49 17.14 6.13
CA LEU A 402 17.24 18.34 6.48
C LEU A 402 16.83 18.93 7.84
N PRO A 403 15.52 18.97 8.22
CA PRO A 403 15.10 19.31 9.58
C PRO A 403 15.73 18.41 10.66
N ASN A 404 15.72 17.09 10.50
CA ASN A 404 16.27 16.17 11.50
C ASN A 404 17.78 16.31 11.67
N MET A 405 18.52 16.62 10.58
CA MET A 405 19.96 16.88 10.66
C MET A 405 20.25 18.16 11.43
N LEU A 406 19.42 19.19 11.28
CA LEU A 406 19.53 20.43 12.06
C LEU A 406 19.26 20.16 13.55
N THR A 407 18.20 19.42 13.89
CA THR A 407 17.92 19.00 15.28
C THR A 407 19.06 18.18 15.88
N LEU A 408 19.64 17.24 15.11
CA LEU A 408 20.78 16.45 15.57
C LEU A 408 22.02 17.31 15.80
N SER A 409 22.27 18.31 14.96
CA SER A 409 23.36 19.27 15.17
C SER A 409 23.19 20.04 16.48
N ARG A 410 21.95 20.40 16.86
CA ARG A 410 21.63 21.06 18.14
C ARG A 410 21.88 20.17 19.34
N LEU A 411 21.55 18.88 19.22
CA LEU A 411 21.78 17.90 20.28
C LEU A 411 23.26 17.79 20.64
N PHE A 412 24.15 17.81 19.64
CA PHE A 412 25.60 17.78 19.85
C PHE A 412 26.20 19.16 20.21
N SER A 413 25.63 20.26 19.69
CA SER A 413 26.12 21.60 20.02
C SER A 413 25.80 22.00 21.46
N SER A 414 24.73 21.46 22.05
CA SER A 414 24.30 21.76 23.43
C SER A 414 25.38 21.53 24.50
N PRO A 415 26.00 20.33 24.62
CA PRO A 415 27.12 20.13 25.55
C PRO A 415 28.38 20.92 25.14
N LEU A 416 28.57 21.18 23.84
CA LEU A 416 29.69 21.99 23.36
C LEU A 416 29.58 23.46 23.81
N ILE A 417 28.37 24.05 23.80
CA ILE A 417 28.15 25.41 24.31
C ILE A 417 28.52 25.47 25.80
N ALA A 418 28.04 24.49 26.59
CA ALA A 418 28.36 24.41 28.01
C ALA A 418 29.88 24.28 28.24
N PHE A 419 30.57 23.42 27.48
CA PHE A 419 32.01 23.27 27.55
C PHE A 419 32.75 24.57 27.22
N LEU A 420 32.36 25.26 26.15
CA LEU A 420 33.00 26.53 25.75
C LEU A 420 32.79 27.63 26.78
N TYR A 421 31.59 27.71 27.36
CA TYR A 421 31.29 28.70 28.40
C TYR A 421 32.10 28.46 29.68
N VAL A 422 32.26 27.19 30.09
CA VAL A 422 33.07 26.84 31.27
C VAL A 422 34.56 27.14 31.08
N ASN A 423 35.06 27.07 29.83
CA ASN A 423 36.46 27.36 29.50
C ASN A 423 36.70 28.82 29.06
N ASP A 424 35.84 29.76 29.48
CA ASP A 424 35.96 31.20 29.21
C ASP A 424 35.89 31.62 27.72
N TYR A 425 35.42 30.75 26.83
CA TYR A 425 35.17 31.06 25.42
C TYR A 425 33.77 31.62 25.20
N ALA A 426 33.39 32.66 25.95
CA ALA A 426 32.03 33.20 25.98
C ALA A 426 31.49 33.61 24.59
N LYS A 427 32.34 34.22 23.74
CA LYS A 427 31.95 34.60 22.37
C LYS A 427 31.56 33.39 21.51
N ALA A 428 32.33 32.30 21.57
CA ALA A 428 32.04 31.08 20.82
C ALA A 428 30.77 30.39 21.36
N ALA A 429 30.59 30.37 22.68
CA ALA A 429 29.38 29.85 23.32
C ALA A 429 28.12 30.62 22.89
N ALA A 430 28.17 31.96 22.89
CA ALA A 430 27.08 32.81 22.43
C ALA A 430 26.76 32.61 20.94
N CYS A 431 27.77 32.52 20.07
CA CYS A 431 27.56 32.24 18.65
C CYS A 431 26.88 30.89 18.42
N LEU A 432 27.31 29.84 19.11
CA LEU A 432 26.70 28.51 19.01
C LEU A 432 25.29 28.44 19.62
N PHE A 433 25.03 29.21 20.68
CA PHE A 433 23.68 29.36 21.23
C PHE A 433 22.74 30.03 20.24
N MET A 434 23.18 31.12 19.60
CA MET A 434 22.42 31.79 18.53
C MET A 434 22.18 30.86 17.34
N TYR A 435 23.19 30.08 16.94
CA TYR A 435 23.05 29.04 15.92
C TYR A 435 21.98 28.02 16.31
N ALA A 436 21.97 27.53 17.56
CA ALA A 436 20.98 26.56 18.03
C ALA A 436 19.55 27.13 18.03
N GLY A 437 19.38 28.39 18.43
CA GLY A 437 18.07 29.06 18.38
C GLY A 437 17.58 29.33 16.95
N PHE A 438 18.48 29.75 16.06
CA PHE A 438 18.12 29.99 14.66
C PHE A 438 17.76 28.70 13.92
N THR A 439 18.50 27.63 14.16
CA THR A 439 18.26 26.33 13.49
C THR A 439 16.92 25.70 13.90
N ASP A 440 16.45 25.91 15.14
CA ASP A 440 15.09 25.51 15.59
C ASP A 440 13.94 26.23 14.85
N LEU A 441 14.14 27.52 14.54
CA LEU A 441 13.16 28.25 13.75
C LEU A 441 13.15 27.77 12.31
N VAL A 442 14.34 27.51 11.76
CA VAL A 442 14.53 27.07 10.36
C VAL A 442 13.99 25.66 10.17
N ASP A 443 14.33 24.69 11.02
CA ASP A 443 13.86 23.31 10.88
C ASP A 443 12.33 23.22 11.03
N GLY A 444 11.73 23.93 11.99
CA GLY A 444 10.29 24.03 12.16
C GLY A 444 9.60 24.73 10.99
N TYR A 445 10.24 25.72 10.36
CA TYR A 445 9.75 26.34 9.14
C TYR A 445 9.80 25.37 7.95
N LEU A 446 10.94 24.71 7.74
CA LEU A 446 11.15 23.76 6.65
C LEU A 446 10.20 22.55 6.74
N ALA A 447 10.03 21.98 7.94
CA ALA A 447 9.12 20.88 8.20
C ALA A 447 7.65 21.25 7.91
N ARG A 448 7.25 22.51 8.14
CA ARG A 448 5.89 23.00 7.87
C ARG A 448 5.67 23.35 6.39
N LYS A 449 6.61 24.06 5.76
CA LYS A 449 6.48 24.55 4.39
C LYS A 449 6.65 23.46 3.34
N PHE A 450 7.57 22.53 3.57
CA PHE A 450 7.90 21.46 2.61
C PHE A 450 7.31 20.11 3.00
N HIS A 451 6.38 20.07 3.97
CA HIS A 451 5.75 18.84 4.47
C HIS A 451 6.73 17.74 4.92
N MET A 452 7.95 18.10 5.32
CA MET A 452 9.03 17.18 5.74
C MET A 452 8.92 16.77 7.22
N ARG A 453 7.71 16.48 7.72
CA ARG A 453 7.52 16.00 9.10
C ARG A 453 7.90 14.52 9.18
N SER A 454 8.71 14.15 10.16
CA SER A 454 9.08 12.76 10.44
C SER A 454 8.81 12.41 11.90
N VAL A 455 8.51 11.14 12.17
CA VAL A 455 8.41 10.53 13.50
C VAL A 455 9.73 10.67 14.26
N ALA A 456 10.87 10.54 13.58
CA ALA A 456 12.17 10.80 14.20
C ALA A 456 12.28 12.24 14.74
N GLY A 457 11.87 13.24 13.95
CA GLY A 457 11.81 14.64 14.38
C GLY A 457 10.92 14.85 15.60
N THR A 458 9.74 14.20 15.65
CA THR A 458 8.84 14.32 16.83
C THR A 458 9.45 13.87 18.16
N VAL A 459 10.52 13.05 18.12
CA VAL A 459 11.25 12.58 19.30
C VAL A 459 12.55 13.37 19.50
N LEU A 460 13.27 13.66 18.41
CA LEU A 460 14.53 14.37 18.45
C LEU A 460 14.37 15.83 18.86
N ASP A 461 13.30 16.52 18.43
CA ASP A 461 13.12 17.95 18.73
C ASP A 461 12.96 18.18 20.24
N PRO A 462 12.05 17.49 20.97
CA PRO A 462 11.95 17.66 22.42
C PRO A 462 13.20 17.20 23.18
N LEU A 463 13.95 16.24 22.63
CA LEU A 463 15.20 15.77 23.23
C LEU A 463 16.30 16.84 23.13
N ALA A 464 16.52 17.40 21.93
CA ALA A 464 17.50 18.44 21.69
C ALA A 464 17.23 19.68 22.55
N ASP A 465 15.97 20.12 22.63
CA ASP A 465 15.56 21.24 23.48
C ASP A 465 15.89 20.99 24.96
N LYS A 466 15.61 19.78 25.47
CA LYS A 466 15.88 19.44 26.87
C LYS A 466 17.37 19.31 27.16
N THR A 467 18.14 18.77 26.22
CA THR A 467 19.60 18.73 26.33
C THR A 467 20.18 20.13 26.38
N LEU A 468 19.73 21.04 25.50
CA LEU A 468 20.16 22.44 25.51
C LEU A 468 19.86 23.12 26.85
N MET A 469 18.61 23.03 27.31
CA MET A 469 18.19 23.63 28.59
C MET A 469 18.99 23.10 29.77
N THR A 470 19.20 21.78 29.84
CA THR A 470 19.88 21.11 30.94
C THR A 470 21.37 21.46 30.97
N CYS A 471 22.06 21.35 29.83
CA CYS A 471 23.49 21.66 29.72
C CYS A 471 23.78 23.12 30.10
N LEU A 472 22.98 24.05 29.60
CA LEU A 472 23.18 25.48 29.86
C LEU A 472 22.86 25.88 31.30
N THR A 473 21.76 25.35 31.84
CA THR A 473 21.37 25.64 33.23
C THR A 473 22.43 25.11 34.21
N LEU A 474 22.95 23.91 33.98
CA LEU A 474 24.02 23.33 34.80
C LEU A 474 25.32 24.14 34.71
N CYS A 475 25.76 24.52 33.50
CA CYS A 475 27.02 25.25 33.36
C CYS A 475 26.94 26.67 33.93
N LEU A 476 25.80 27.36 33.78
CA LEU A 476 25.59 28.69 34.35
C LEU A 476 25.50 28.66 35.87
N ALA A 477 24.88 27.62 36.44
CA ALA A 477 24.88 27.41 37.89
C ALA A 477 26.29 27.11 38.42
N TYR A 478 27.05 26.29 37.68
CA TYR A 478 28.44 25.96 38.03
C TYR A 478 29.36 27.19 38.05
N GLN A 479 29.18 28.13 37.11
CA GLN A 479 29.91 29.40 37.06
C GLN A 479 29.34 30.50 37.98
N ASN A 480 28.38 30.17 38.86
CA ASN A 480 27.66 31.12 39.73
C ASN A 480 26.91 32.26 38.99
N SER A 481 26.75 32.19 37.67
CA SER A 481 25.97 33.14 36.88
C SER A 481 24.45 32.96 37.06
N MET A 482 24.02 31.76 37.48
CA MET A 482 22.63 31.47 37.85
C MET A 482 22.54 30.99 39.30
N PRO A 483 21.60 31.51 40.11
CA PRO A 483 21.38 31.00 41.46
C PRO A 483 21.07 29.51 41.48
N ALA A 484 21.77 28.74 42.31
CA ALA A 484 21.65 27.28 42.38
C ALA A 484 20.22 26.80 42.67
N LEU A 485 19.46 27.55 43.49
CA LEU A 485 18.05 27.25 43.77
C LEU A 485 17.17 27.35 42.52
N LEU A 486 17.40 28.36 41.67
CA LEU A 486 16.67 28.53 40.42
C LEU A 486 17.03 27.43 39.42
N ALA A 487 18.31 27.10 39.30
CA ALA A 487 18.78 26.01 38.45
C ALA A 487 18.19 24.66 38.86
N GLY A 488 18.21 24.35 40.17
CA GLY A 488 17.58 23.15 40.73
C GLY A 488 16.08 23.10 40.46
N LEU A 489 15.39 24.25 40.50
CA LEU A 489 13.97 24.35 40.21
C LEU A 489 13.65 24.08 38.72
N ILE A 490 14.46 24.63 37.79
CA ILE A 490 14.34 24.38 36.35
C ILE A 490 14.56 22.90 36.02
N ILE A 491 15.68 22.32 36.49
CA ILE A 491 16.04 20.93 36.23
C ILE A 491 15.04 19.99 36.89
N GLY A 492 14.69 20.22 38.16
CA GLY A 492 13.74 19.40 38.90
C GLY A 492 12.37 19.33 38.21
N ARG A 493 11.88 20.45 37.71
CA ARG A 493 10.64 20.51 36.92
C ARG A 493 10.76 19.69 35.63
N ASP A 494 11.87 19.81 34.92
CA ASP A 494 12.08 19.09 33.65
C ASP A 494 12.21 17.57 33.86
N VAL A 495 12.94 17.15 34.89
CA VAL A 495 13.03 15.74 35.31
C VAL A 495 11.65 15.21 35.69
N LEU A 496 10.85 15.97 36.44
CA LEU A 496 9.49 15.59 36.81
C LEU A 496 8.62 15.35 35.57
N LEU A 497 8.68 16.24 34.58
CA LEU A 497 7.90 16.10 33.34
C LEU A 497 8.36 14.91 32.50
N VAL A 498 9.66 14.72 32.31
CA VAL A 498 10.21 13.56 31.57
C VAL A 498 9.84 12.26 32.28
N SER A 499 9.99 12.21 33.61
CA SER A 499 9.63 11.04 34.42
C SER A 499 8.14 10.73 34.33
N MET A 500 7.28 11.75 34.33
CA MET A 500 5.83 11.59 34.13
C MET A 500 5.52 11.00 32.75
N VAL A 501 6.14 11.49 31.66
CA VAL A 501 5.96 10.92 30.31
C VAL A 501 6.41 9.46 30.26
N CYS A 502 7.59 9.16 30.80
CA CYS A 502 8.16 7.81 30.85
C CYS A 502 7.27 6.85 31.64
N PHE A 503 6.78 7.29 32.80
CA PHE A 503 5.88 6.52 33.65
C PHE A 503 4.53 6.26 32.99
N LEU A 504 3.93 7.28 32.37
CA LEU A 504 2.69 7.13 31.61
C LEU A 504 2.86 6.19 30.42
N ARG A 505 3.98 6.31 29.70
CA ARG A 505 4.33 5.40 28.61
C ARG A 505 4.45 3.97 29.12
N TYR A 506 5.09 3.74 30.26
CA TYR A 506 5.22 2.43 30.88
C TYR A 506 3.86 1.83 31.32
N LEU A 507 2.97 2.63 31.87
CA LEU A 507 1.64 2.19 32.30
C LEU A 507 0.71 1.86 31.13
N THR A 508 0.87 2.55 30.00
CA THR A 508 0.01 2.43 28.81
C THR A 508 0.48 1.38 27.79
N LEU A 509 1.62 0.70 28.05
CA LEU A 509 2.14 -0.35 27.19
C LEU A 509 1.27 -1.63 27.18
N PRO A 510 0.99 -2.23 26.01
CA PRO A 510 0.26 -3.48 25.91
C PRO A 510 1.12 -4.68 26.37
N SER A 511 0.55 -5.52 27.24
CA SER A 511 1.21 -6.75 27.73
C SER A 511 1.62 -7.69 26.59
N PRO A 512 2.79 -8.38 26.66
CA PRO A 512 3.81 -8.27 27.70
C PRO A 512 4.64 -6.98 27.58
N LYS A 513 4.94 -6.36 28.73
CA LYS A 513 5.78 -5.17 28.86
C LYS A 513 7.24 -5.58 28.64
N THR A 514 7.81 -5.21 27.50
CA THR A 514 9.21 -5.51 27.14
C THR A 514 9.95 -4.22 26.82
N LEU A 515 11.26 -4.18 27.08
CA LEU A 515 12.11 -3.01 26.77
C LEU A 515 12.03 -2.63 25.29
N ARG A 516 11.97 -3.62 24.39
CA ARG A 516 11.83 -3.41 22.95
C ARG A 516 10.57 -2.64 22.56
N LYS A 517 9.44 -2.88 23.24
CA LYS A 517 8.19 -2.13 23.01
C LYS A 517 8.20 -0.75 23.68
N TYR A 518 8.89 -0.62 24.80
CA TYR A 518 9.05 0.68 25.48
C TYR A 518 9.78 1.69 24.60
N PHE A 519 10.82 1.25 23.89
CA PHE A 519 11.58 2.08 22.93
C PHE A 519 11.00 2.07 21.50
N ASP A 520 9.84 1.46 21.27
CA ASP A 520 9.15 1.51 19.97
C ASP A 520 8.32 2.81 19.90
N PHE A 521 8.83 3.80 19.16
CA PHE A 521 8.20 5.13 18.98
C PHE A 521 7.04 5.12 17.98
N SER A 522 6.78 4.00 17.30
CA SER A 522 5.62 3.85 16.41
C SER A 522 4.30 3.56 17.13
N LEU A 523 4.36 3.38 18.46
CA LEU A 523 3.23 3.14 19.35
C LEU A 523 2.89 4.43 20.12
N PRO A 524 1.96 5.28 19.62
CA PRO A 524 1.55 6.48 20.35
C PRO A 524 0.67 6.08 21.54
N THR A 525 1.27 5.81 22.70
CA THR A 525 0.55 5.32 23.88
C THR A 525 0.08 6.42 24.84
N ALA A 526 0.75 7.58 24.86
CA ALA A 526 0.34 8.76 25.63
C ALA A 526 0.94 10.06 25.04
N GLU A 527 0.16 11.14 25.02
CA GLU A 527 0.63 12.48 24.62
C GLU A 527 0.42 13.45 25.79
N LEU A 528 1.49 14.12 26.25
CA LEU A 528 1.36 15.26 27.16
C LEU A 528 1.22 16.53 26.34
N ARG A 529 0.06 17.18 26.43
CA ARG A 529 -0.14 18.46 25.75
C ARG A 529 0.50 19.58 26.54
N PRO A 530 1.41 20.38 25.94
CA PRO A 530 2.04 21.47 26.66
C PRO A 530 1.02 22.54 27.02
N THR A 531 0.98 22.88 28.31
CA THR A 531 0.11 23.97 28.80
C THR A 531 0.60 25.33 28.29
N ARG A 532 -0.29 26.32 28.17
CA ARG A 532 0.11 27.68 27.75
C ARG A 532 1.16 28.28 28.70
N ILE A 533 1.01 28.02 30.00
CA ILE A 533 1.96 28.45 31.05
C ILE A 533 3.33 27.81 30.82
N SER A 534 3.37 26.51 30.46
CA SER A 534 4.61 25.81 30.13
C SER A 534 5.36 26.42 28.96
N LYS A 535 4.64 26.90 27.92
CA LYS A 535 5.26 27.52 26.74
C LYS A 535 5.89 28.86 27.09
N TRP A 536 5.17 29.69 27.83
CA TRP A 536 5.69 30.97 28.31
C TRP A 536 6.89 30.79 29.24
N ASN A 537 6.83 29.81 30.14
CA ASN A 537 7.96 29.49 31.00
C ASN A 537 9.22 29.13 30.19
N THR A 538 9.10 28.22 29.20
CA THR A 538 10.24 27.86 28.35
C THR A 538 10.79 29.05 27.56
N ALA A 539 9.92 29.96 27.08
CA ALA A 539 10.36 31.18 26.43
C ALA A 539 11.16 32.11 27.37
N PHE A 540 10.68 32.34 28.60
CA PHE A 540 11.39 33.14 29.59
C PHE A 540 12.70 32.48 30.04
N GLN A 541 12.72 31.15 30.16
CA GLN A 541 13.95 30.41 30.46
C GLN A 541 14.98 30.56 29.34
N LEU A 542 14.60 30.41 28.06
CA LEU A 542 15.52 30.63 26.93
C LEU A 542 16.03 32.07 26.88
N MET A 543 15.17 33.05 27.18
CA MET A 543 15.56 34.45 27.26
C MET A 543 16.58 34.68 28.38
N LEU A 544 16.37 34.08 29.55
CA LEU A 544 17.31 34.15 30.68
C LEU A 544 18.66 33.50 30.33
N LEU A 545 18.64 32.29 29.75
CA LEU A 545 19.86 31.60 29.33
C LEU A 545 20.64 32.42 28.29
N GLY A 546 19.94 33.00 27.31
CA GLY A 546 20.54 33.88 26.32
C GLY A 546 21.23 35.08 26.96
N LEU A 547 20.51 35.77 27.87
CA LEU A 547 21.05 36.92 28.59
C LEU A 547 22.34 36.58 29.35
N LEU A 548 22.32 35.49 30.13
CA LEU A 548 23.47 35.07 30.94
C LEU A 548 24.67 34.59 30.11
N ILE A 549 24.43 33.87 29.01
CA ILE A 549 25.52 33.43 28.12
C ILE A 549 26.18 34.63 27.43
N THR A 550 25.41 35.66 27.10
CA THR A 550 25.93 36.88 26.45
C THR A 550 26.52 37.88 27.43
N GLU A 551 26.27 37.74 28.73
CA GLU A 551 26.72 38.67 29.76
C GLU A 551 28.21 39.01 29.67
N PRO A 552 29.14 38.03 29.56
CA PRO A 552 30.57 38.34 29.52
C PRO A 552 31.02 39.11 28.26
N ILE A 553 30.12 39.27 27.29
CA ILE A 553 30.37 39.94 26.01
C ILE A 553 29.79 41.36 26.02
N LEU A 554 28.73 41.60 26.80
CA LEU A 554 28.02 42.87 26.79
C LEU A 554 28.82 43.93 27.57
N PRO A 555 29.06 45.13 27.00
CA PRO A 555 29.77 46.21 27.68
C PRO A 555 28.88 46.99 28.66
N ILE A 556 27.69 46.49 28.98
CA ILE A 556 26.66 47.17 29.77
C ILE A 556 26.33 46.31 30.98
N ASP A 557 26.18 46.93 32.15
CA ASP A 557 25.69 46.26 33.34
C ASP A 557 24.22 45.85 33.16
N ILE A 558 24.00 44.54 33.14
CA ILE A 558 22.67 43.91 32.96
C ILE A 558 22.05 43.43 34.29
N GLU A 559 22.65 43.74 35.45
CA GLU A 559 22.14 43.32 36.77
C GLU A 559 20.67 43.70 37.01
N ILE A 560 20.30 44.93 36.60
CA ILE A 560 18.93 45.44 36.73
C ILE A 560 17.92 44.61 35.92
N ALA A 561 18.36 44.03 34.79
CA ALA A 561 17.51 43.19 33.93
C ALA A 561 17.50 41.71 34.38
N LYS A 562 18.61 41.21 34.93
CA LYS A 562 18.76 39.80 35.36
C LYS A 562 17.87 39.46 36.56
N THR A 563 17.85 40.33 37.58
CA THR A 563 17.15 40.05 38.84
C THR A 563 15.63 39.85 38.65
N PRO A 564 14.89 40.76 37.97
CA PRO A 564 13.46 40.56 37.70
C PRO A 564 13.20 39.29 36.87
N LEU A 565 14.10 38.98 35.94
CA LEU A 565 13.98 37.81 35.09
C LEU A 565 14.17 36.50 35.86
N PHE A 566 15.05 36.46 36.86
CA PHE A 566 15.17 35.32 37.79
C PHE A 566 13.86 35.05 38.52
N PHE A 567 13.24 36.08 39.10
CA PHE A 567 11.95 35.94 39.77
C PHE A 567 10.85 35.51 38.82
N LEU A 568 10.79 36.12 37.62
CA LEU A 568 9.80 35.76 36.60
C LEU A 568 9.94 34.29 36.18
N VAL A 569 11.15 33.82 35.90
CA VAL A 569 11.42 32.42 35.55
C VAL A 569 11.10 31.49 36.72
N GLY A 570 11.47 31.85 37.95
CA GLY A 570 11.13 31.07 39.15
C GLY A 570 9.63 30.90 39.34
N CYS A 571 8.88 32.01 39.34
CA CYS A 571 7.43 32.01 39.48
C CYS A 571 6.74 31.23 38.35
N THR A 572 7.16 31.45 37.09
CA THR A 572 6.56 30.76 35.93
C THR A 572 6.93 29.27 35.87
N THR A 573 8.09 28.86 36.40
CA THR A 573 8.46 27.45 36.48
C THR A 573 7.65 26.73 37.55
N ILE A 574 7.45 27.34 38.74
CA ILE A 574 6.55 26.82 39.78
C ILE A 574 5.11 26.71 39.24
N ALA A 575 4.61 27.79 38.63
CA ALA A 575 3.27 27.80 38.04
C ALA A 575 3.12 26.75 36.94
N SER A 576 4.16 26.53 36.13
CA SER A 576 4.16 25.46 35.13
C SER A 576 4.10 24.09 35.78
N GLY A 577 4.91 23.82 36.81
CA GLY A 577 4.89 22.52 37.52
C GLY A 577 3.53 22.23 38.15
N ALA A 578 2.98 23.22 38.88
CA ALA A 578 1.65 23.14 39.48
C ALA A 578 0.55 22.92 38.43
N SER A 579 0.64 23.58 37.27
CA SER A 579 -0.32 23.41 36.17
C SER A 579 -0.40 21.96 35.67
N TYR A 580 0.72 21.25 35.56
CA TYR A 580 0.70 19.84 35.14
C TYR A 580 0.14 18.90 36.20
N ILE A 581 0.31 19.22 37.49
CA ILE A 581 -0.20 18.42 38.60
C ILE A 581 -1.72 18.65 38.78
N LEU A 582 -2.19 19.89 38.64
CA LEU A 582 -3.57 20.29 38.94
C LEU A 582 -4.53 20.13 37.75
N SER A 583 -4.03 20.25 36.52
CA SER A 583 -4.90 20.20 35.32
C SER A 583 -5.18 18.76 34.89
N ARG A 584 -6.44 18.32 35.10
CA ARG A 584 -6.96 17.01 34.68
C ARG A 584 -7.01 16.81 33.15
N ASN A 585 -6.98 17.90 32.37
CA ASN A 585 -7.06 17.88 30.89
C ASN A 585 -5.70 17.82 30.18
N THR A 586 -4.60 17.75 30.93
CA THR A 586 -3.23 17.71 30.37
C THR A 586 -2.84 16.31 29.89
N PHE A 587 -3.60 15.30 30.33
CA PHE A 587 -3.37 13.89 30.07
C PHE A 587 -4.41 13.38 29.07
N ARG A 588 -3.99 12.99 27.88
CA ARG A 588 -4.83 12.23 26.95
C ARG A 588 -4.23 10.84 26.79
N ILE A 589 -4.83 9.85 27.45
CA ILE A 589 -4.52 8.45 27.19
C ILE A 589 -5.11 8.11 25.82
N LEU A 590 -4.26 7.80 24.86
CA LEU A 590 -4.67 7.33 23.53
C LEU A 590 -4.96 5.82 23.61
N THR A 591 -5.93 5.42 24.45
CA THR A 591 -6.32 4.01 24.56
C THR A 591 -7.37 3.67 23.50
N SER A 592 -7.00 2.78 22.57
CA SER A 592 -7.98 1.93 21.85
C SER A 592 -8.34 0.67 22.64
N VAL A 593 -8.09 0.65 23.95
CA VAL A 593 -8.36 -0.51 24.81
C VAL A 593 -9.47 -0.14 25.79
N LYS A 594 -10.72 -0.45 25.41
CA LYS A 594 -11.81 -0.55 26.39
C LYS A 594 -11.51 -1.73 27.31
N LYS A 595 -11.61 -1.49 28.63
CA LYS A 595 -11.53 -2.50 29.69
C LYS A 595 -12.53 -3.63 29.49
#